data_AF-A0A951ZKU6-F1
#
_entry.id   AF-A0A951ZKU6-F1
#
_cell.length_a   1.000
_cell.length_b   1.000
_cell.length_c   1.000
_cell.angle_alpha   90.00
_cell.angle_beta   90.00
_cell.angle_gamma   90.00
#
_symmetry.space_group_name_H-M   'P 1'
#
loop_
_entity.id
_entity.type
_entity.pdbx_description
1 polymer ?
#
loop_
_entity_poly.entity_id
_entity_poly.type
_entity_poly.pdbx_seq_one_letter_code
_entity_poly.pdbx_strand_id
1 'polypeptide(L)'
;PIRLASGSQTGTRQNSAYLRESDFEKISARQNVASMYVNAQAKLDFNIAKNTIITVGGFFNANQNRGGGYYGGQGSYNFSLFNWENNPQNQGISWNVWGRIVQRFEPAKDSTNTKRAFKNAMVSLQVDYLQGNGLTQNPDHRENFFNYGYYGKFDINRIPTYAYGFDPKANKSGYLFTGMRDFGVTYTPIDFNSTSAAMNTQYFNFYASDPFFTIDLPTIQNYGGLLNGYAPTTVYDLWTHVGTQYNGYARSNNNQFRVVAQGSVAIKDHDIQLGFEFEQRTDNEYSIAPIALWRLARQYANSHLGEIDTSNPMAVYNNLGVYQDTINYNALYIADPNRPGFGLGQYYFDYNLRQKLGLSVNGTDYINVDALDPNFLSLDMFSTDELLNQGANLVTYYGYDAYGNKAGSSSFEEFFTARDQFGNYTRPISSYQPNYLAAYIMDKFSFKDIIFNLGLRLDRFDANQKVLKDRY
;
A
#
# COMPACT_ATOMS: atom_id res chain seq x y z
N PRO A 1 -18.47 11.65 -21.09
CA PRO A 1 -17.58 11.82 -19.92
C PRO A 1 -16.79 13.14 -19.99
N ILE A 2 -16.21 13.38 -21.17
CA ILE A 2 -15.49 14.59 -21.53
C ILE A 2 -16.22 15.33 -22.67
N ARG A 3 -15.85 16.59 -22.90
CA ARG A 3 -16.23 17.42 -24.04
C ARG A 3 -15.00 18.09 -24.64
N LEU A 4 -15.05 18.48 -25.92
CA LEU A 4 -14.06 19.39 -26.47
C LEU A 4 -14.12 20.75 -25.76
N ALA A 5 -12.95 21.36 -25.52
CA ALA A 5 -12.89 22.71 -25.00
C ALA A 5 -13.51 23.69 -26.01
N SER A 6 -14.25 24.69 -25.53
CA SER A 6 -14.87 25.73 -26.36
C SER A 6 -14.02 27.00 -26.40
N GLY A 7 -14.02 27.71 -27.53
CA GLY A 7 -13.35 29.01 -27.69
C GLY A 7 -11.85 28.86 -28.02
N SER A 8 -10.99 29.69 -27.43
CA SER A 8 -9.53 29.68 -27.63
C SER A 8 -8.78 28.60 -26.84
N GLN A 9 -9.49 27.75 -26.09
CA GLN A 9 -8.90 26.69 -25.28
C GLN A 9 -8.73 25.41 -26.10
N THR A 10 -7.59 24.73 -25.95
CA THR A 10 -7.32 23.43 -26.57
C THR A 10 -7.57 22.26 -25.62
N GLY A 11 -7.73 21.06 -26.18
CA GLY A 11 -7.92 19.82 -25.44
C GLY A 11 -9.38 19.50 -25.11
N THR A 12 -9.55 18.52 -24.22
CA THR A 12 -10.83 18.10 -23.68
C THR A 12 -11.02 18.63 -22.26
N ARG A 13 -12.27 18.67 -21.80
CA ARG A 13 -12.68 19.07 -20.45
C ARG A 13 -13.66 18.06 -19.89
N GLN A 14 -13.61 17.86 -18.59
CA GLN A 14 -14.52 16.96 -17.90
C GLN A 14 -15.93 17.55 -17.80
N ASN A 15 -16.96 16.77 -18.16
CA ASN A 15 -18.36 17.24 -18.09
C ASN A 15 -18.81 17.53 -16.66
N SER A 16 -18.24 16.84 -15.68
CA SER A 16 -18.50 16.99 -14.25
C SER A 16 -18.24 18.41 -13.73
N ALA A 17 -17.38 19.19 -14.40
CA ALA A 17 -17.07 20.57 -14.05
C ALA A 17 -18.07 21.61 -14.61
N TYR A 18 -19.15 21.17 -15.26
CA TYR A 18 -20.14 22.05 -15.90
C TYR A 18 -21.59 21.65 -15.58
N LEU A 19 -21.79 20.89 -14.50
CA LEU A 19 -23.11 20.46 -14.07
C LEU A 19 -23.91 21.64 -13.51
N ARG A 20 -25.22 21.61 -13.73
CA ARG A 20 -26.21 22.58 -13.26
C ARG A 20 -27.11 21.92 -12.22
N GLU A 21 -27.89 22.73 -11.50
CA GLU A 21 -28.87 22.23 -10.52
C GLU A 21 -29.81 21.16 -11.11
N SER A 22 -30.21 21.32 -12.37
CA SER A 22 -31.05 20.35 -13.10
C SER A 22 -30.39 19.00 -13.36
N ASP A 23 -29.07 18.90 -13.24
CA ASP A 23 -28.32 17.65 -13.45
C ASP A 23 -28.21 16.82 -12.17
N PHE A 24 -28.69 17.35 -11.03
CA PHE A 24 -28.68 16.68 -9.74
C PHE A 24 -30.09 16.23 -9.34
N GLU A 25 -30.18 15.02 -8.81
CA GLU A 25 -31.39 14.51 -8.18
C GLU A 25 -31.17 14.25 -6.69
N LYS A 26 -32.23 14.44 -5.90
CA LYS A 26 -32.20 14.13 -4.48
C LYS A 26 -32.60 12.68 -4.28
N ILE A 27 -31.67 11.88 -3.79
CA ILE A 27 -31.88 10.48 -3.43
C ILE A 27 -32.05 10.30 -1.91
N SER A 28 -32.82 9.29 -1.49
CA SER A 28 -33.10 9.04 -0.07
C SER A 28 -32.01 8.26 0.66
N ALA A 29 -31.10 7.60 -0.06
CA ALA A 29 -30.05 6.77 0.51
C ALA A 29 -28.73 6.96 -0.26
N ARG A 30 -27.60 6.84 0.45
CA ARG A 30 -26.27 6.87 -0.17
C ARG A 30 -26.06 5.61 -1.00
N GLN A 31 -25.43 5.75 -2.15
CA GLN A 31 -25.19 4.64 -3.07
C GLN A 31 -23.91 3.89 -2.71
N ASN A 32 -23.93 2.57 -2.86
CA ASN A 32 -22.77 1.69 -2.73
C ASN A 32 -22.00 1.85 -1.41
N VAL A 33 -22.74 1.88 -0.30
CA VAL A 33 -22.22 1.98 1.08
C VAL A 33 -22.68 0.83 1.98
N ALA A 34 -22.97 -0.32 1.40
CA ALA A 34 -23.42 -1.49 2.16
C ALA A 34 -22.42 -1.86 3.27
N SER A 35 -22.96 -2.22 4.44
CA SER A 35 -22.18 -2.66 5.60
C SER A 35 -22.76 -3.93 6.20
N MET A 36 -21.87 -4.77 6.73
CA MET A 36 -22.18 -6.04 7.38
C MET A 36 -21.35 -6.13 8.66
N TYR A 37 -21.99 -6.57 9.75
CA TYR A 37 -21.37 -6.73 11.06
C TYR A 37 -21.76 -8.07 11.65
N VAL A 38 -20.79 -8.79 12.18
CA VAL A 38 -20.96 -10.04 12.91
C VAL A 38 -20.29 -9.87 14.27
N ASN A 39 -21.03 -10.16 15.34
CA ASN A 39 -20.53 -10.14 16.70
C ASN A 39 -20.92 -11.45 17.39
N ALA A 40 -19.94 -12.11 17.97
CA ALA A 40 -20.15 -13.29 18.79
C ALA A 40 -19.31 -13.16 20.07
N GLN A 41 -19.86 -13.61 21.20
CA GLN A 41 -19.15 -13.67 22.47
C GLN A 41 -19.54 -14.94 23.20
N ALA A 42 -18.58 -15.54 23.88
CA ALA A 42 -18.79 -16.72 24.70
C ALA A 42 -18.03 -16.59 26.02
N LYS A 43 -18.62 -17.13 27.08
CA LYS A 43 -18.03 -17.20 28.41
C LYS A 43 -18.49 -18.48 29.08
N LEU A 44 -17.54 -19.26 29.60
CA LEU A 44 -17.76 -20.51 30.31
C LEU A 44 -17.11 -20.41 31.68
N ASP A 45 -17.89 -20.67 32.73
CA ASP A 45 -17.43 -20.68 34.12
C ASP A 45 -17.42 -22.13 34.65
N PHE A 46 -16.27 -22.56 35.18
CA PHE A 46 -16.04 -23.89 35.72
C PHE A 46 -15.69 -23.79 37.22
N ASN A 47 -16.55 -24.34 38.06
CA ASN A 47 -16.28 -24.48 39.50
C ASN A 47 -15.43 -25.75 39.72
N ILE A 48 -14.10 -25.62 39.66
CA ILE A 48 -13.18 -26.76 39.72
C ILE A 48 -12.91 -27.26 41.14
N ALA A 49 -13.10 -26.42 42.15
CA ALA A 49 -12.97 -26.74 43.57
C ALA A 49 -13.79 -25.75 44.41
N LYS A 50 -13.91 -26.02 45.72
CA LYS A 50 -14.57 -25.08 46.63
C LYS A 50 -13.82 -23.75 46.61
N ASN A 51 -14.55 -22.67 46.31
CA ASN A 51 -14.03 -21.31 46.22
C ASN A 51 -13.01 -21.07 45.08
N THR A 52 -12.94 -21.96 44.09
CA THR A 52 -12.06 -21.82 42.91
C THR A 52 -12.89 -21.85 41.64
N ILE A 53 -12.77 -20.81 40.82
CA ILE A 53 -13.46 -20.70 39.54
C ILE A 53 -12.42 -20.51 38.44
N ILE A 54 -12.48 -21.32 37.39
CA ILE A 54 -11.82 -21.03 36.12
C ILE A 54 -12.89 -20.50 35.17
N THR A 55 -12.65 -19.31 34.62
CA THR A 55 -13.45 -18.73 33.55
C THR A 55 -12.63 -18.76 32.27
N VAL A 56 -13.23 -19.19 31.17
CA VAL A 56 -12.69 -19.00 29.83
C VAL A 56 -13.70 -18.19 29.03
N GLY A 57 -13.23 -17.24 28.24
CA GLY A 57 -14.10 -16.47 27.37
C GLY A 57 -13.40 -15.92 26.16
N GLY A 58 -14.18 -15.28 25.31
CA GLY A 58 -13.68 -14.65 24.10
C GLY A 58 -14.78 -13.93 23.35
N PHE A 59 -14.37 -13.09 22.41
CA PHE A 59 -15.23 -12.46 21.43
C PHE A 59 -14.67 -12.63 20.03
N PHE A 60 -15.56 -12.52 19.06
CA PHE A 60 -15.26 -12.41 17.64
C PHE A 60 -16.11 -11.27 17.06
N ASN A 61 -15.45 -10.33 16.40
CA ASN A 61 -16.06 -9.27 15.62
C ASN A 61 -15.55 -9.38 14.18
N ALA A 62 -16.45 -9.38 13.22
CA ALA A 62 -16.12 -9.15 11.82
C ALA A 62 -17.00 -8.04 11.29
N ASN A 63 -16.41 -7.14 10.52
CA ASN A 63 -17.14 -6.08 9.85
C ASN A 63 -16.61 -5.90 8.43
N GLN A 64 -17.52 -5.55 7.53
CA GLN A 64 -17.19 -5.14 6.17
C GLN A 64 -18.09 -3.95 5.82
N ASN A 65 -17.52 -2.91 5.21
CA ASN A 65 -18.30 -1.77 4.74
C ASN A 65 -17.73 -1.22 3.43
N ARG A 66 -18.58 -0.57 2.64
CA ARG A 66 -18.18 0.25 1.49
C ARG A 66 -18.36 1.74 1.79
N GLY A 67 -17.52 2.58 1.20
CA GLY A 67 -17.67 4.04 1.30
C GLY A 67 -17.48 4.58 2.72
N GLY A 68 -16.66 3.89 3.52
CA GLY A 68 -16.16 4.35 4.81
C GLY A 68 -14.73 4.85 4.67
N GLY A 69 -14.49 6.13 4.93
CA GLY A 69 -13.14 6.61 5.19
C GLY A 69 -12.66 6.05 6.53
N TYR A 70 -11.54 5.33 6.50
CA TYR A 70 -10.73 5.07 7.68
C TYR A 70 -10.36 6.43 8.32
N TYR A 71 -10.62 6.59 9.62
CA TYR A 71 -10.20 7.69 10.52
C TYR A 71 -10.24 9.13 9.97
N GLY A 72 -11.26 9.93 10.36
CA GLY A 72 -11.21 11.39 10.19
C GLY A 72 -12.06 12.01 9.08
N GLY A 73 -13.09 11.30 8.58
CA GLY A 73 -14.24 11.95 7.94
C GLY A 73 -14.08 12.46 6.51
N GLN A 74 -12.99 12.16 5.78
CA GLN A 74 -12.77 12.72 4.43
C GLN A 74 -12.76 11.70 3.27
N GLY A 75 -12.51 10.41 3.52
CA GLY A 75 -12.21 9.43 2.45
C GLY A 75 -13.37 8.88 1.61
N SER A 76 -14.63 9.25 1.87
CA SER A 76 -15.77 8.75 1.08
C SER A 76 -16.86 9.78 0.79
N TYR A 77 -16.74 10.98 1.37
CA TYR A 77 -17.66 12.05 1.01
C TYR A 77 -17.39 12.52 -0.41
N ASN A 78 -16.12 12.78 -0.76
CA ASN A 78 -15.72 13.19 -2.11
C ASN A 78 -16.10 12.19 -3.23
N PHE A 79 -16.23 10.89 -2.95
CA PHE A 79 -16.72 9.90 -3.92
C PHE A 79 -18.25 9.91 -4.05
N SER A 80 -18.98 10.32 -3.03
CA SER A 80 -20.43 10.09 -2.91
C SER A 80 -21.27 10.76 -4.01
N LEU A 81 -20.83 11.89 -4.57
CA LEU A 81 -21.60 12.62 -5.57
C LEU A 81 -21.42 12.08 -7.00
N PHE A 82 -20.19 11.81 -7.42
CA PHE A 82 -19.87 11.45 -8.82
C PHE A 82 -19.25 10.07 -9.00
N ASN A 83 -18.73 9.44 -7.95
CA ASN A 83 -17.85 8.30 -8.06
C ASN A 83 -18.12 7.20 -7.02
N TRP A 84 -19.38 7.09 -6.58
CA TRP A 84 -19.80 6.18 -5.53
C TRP A 84 -19.57 4.71 -5.91
N GLU A 85 -19.55 4.35 -7.20
CA GLU A 85 -19.23 3.00 -7.70
C GLU A 85 -17.84 2.53 -7.27
N ASN A 86 -16.87 3.46 -7.24
CA ASN A 86 -15.48 3.20 -6.87
C ASN A 86 -15.20 3.44 -5.37
N ASN A 87 -16.25 3.45 -4.54
CA ASN A 87 -16.10 3.54 -3.09
C ASN A 87 -15.19 2.40 -2.56
N PRO A 88 -14.21 2.70 -1.70
CA PRO A 88 -13.34 1.68 -1.11
C PRO A 88 -14.12 0.71 -0.26
N GLN A 89 -13.56 -0.49 -0.11
CA GLN A 89 -14.03 -1.52 0.82
C GLN A 89 -13.10 -1.55 2.04
N ASN A 90 -13.68 -1.52 3.23
CA ASN A 90 -12.96 -1.82 4.47
C ASN A 90 -13.47 -3.13 5.05
N GLN A 91 -12.55 -3.92 5.57
CA GLN A 91 -12.82 -5.14 6.32
C GLN A 91 -12.05 -5.09 7.63
N GLY A 92 -12.70 -5.52 8.70
CA GLY A 92 -12.10 -5.64 10.03
C GLY A 92 -12.46 -6.99 10.61
N ILE A 93 -11.47 -7.72 11.13
CA ILE A 93 -11.68 -8.95 11.90
C ILE A 93 -10.90 -8.84 13.19
N SER A 94 -11.59 -8.86 14.32
CA SER A 94 -10.99 -8.83 15.64
C SER A 94 -11.50 -9.96 16.49
N TRP A 95 -10.61 -10.70 17.14
CA TRP A 95 -10.98 -11.76 18.06
C TRP A 95 -10.10 -11.74 19.29
N ASN A 96 -10.63 -12.21 20.40
CA ASN A 96 -9.83 -12.48 21.59
C ASN A 96 -10.19 -13.82 22.23
N VAL A 97 -9.23 -14.35 22.96
CA VAL A 97 -9.41 -15.48 23.86
C VAL A 97 -8.74 -15.15 25.19
N TRP A 98 -9.41 -15.48 26.28
CA TRP A 98 -8.88 -15.24 27.61
C TRP A 98 -9.26 -16.34 28.58
N GLY A 99 -8.36 -16.59 29.53
CA GLY A 99 -8.57 -17.50 30.63
C GLY A 99 -8.28 -16.80 31.94
N ARG A 100 -9.13 -16.99 32.94
CA ARG A 100 -8.96 -16.44 34.27
C ARG A 100 -9.22 -17.49 35.34
N ILE A 101 -8.30 -17.63 36.27
CA ILE A 101 -8.52 -18.39 37.51
C ILE A 101 -8.74 -17.41 38.66
N VAL A 102 -9.73 -17.68 39.51
CA VAL A 102 -10.01 -16.94 40.73
C VAL A 102 -10.08 -17.92 41.89
N GLN A 103 -9.23 -17.73 42.89
CA GLN A 103 -9.30 -18.42 44.18
C GLN A 103 -9.78 -17.45 45.24
N ARG A 104 -10.85 -17.81 45.95
CA ARG A 104 -11.31 -17.11 47.15
C ARG A 104 -10.91 -17.90 48.39
N PHE A 105 -10.48 -17.20 49.42
CA PHE A 105 -10.13 -17.77 50.71
C PHE A 105 -11.12 -17.28 51.75
N GLU A 106 -11.67 -18.23 52.50
CA GLU A 106 -12.53 -17.95 53.64
C GLU A 106 -11.77 -18.33 54.92
N PRO A 107 -11.89 -17.55 56.00
CA PRO A 107 -11.28 -17.90 57.28
C PRO A 107 -11.84 -19.23 57.80
N ALA A 108 -10.99 -20.04 58.42
CA ALA A 108 -11.40 -21.29 59.05
C ALA A 108 -12.50 -21.04 60.10
N LYS A 109 -13.55 -21.86 60.07
CA LYS A 109 -14.61 -21.86 61.09
C LYS A 109 -14.12 -22.66 62.30
N ASP A 110 -13.21 -22.10 63.09
CA ASP A 110 -12.80 -22.75 64.34
C ASP A 110 -13.63 -22.21 65.52
N SER A 111 -14.27 -23.10 66.27
CA SER A 111 -15.28 -22.79 67.30
C SER A 111 -14.70 -22.30 68.63
N THR A 112 -13.37 -22.21 68.76
CA THR A 112 -12.68 -21.85 70.01
C THR A 112 -11.74 -20.65 69.90
N ASN A 113 -11.54 -20.07 68.71
CA ASN A 113 -10.61 -18.96 68.51
C ASN A 113 -11.30 -17.77 67.82
N THR A 114 -11.61 -16.73 68.59
CA THR A 114 -12.39 -15.55 68.15
C THR A 114 -11.62 -14.55 67.29
N LYS A 115 -10.31 -14.74 67.06
CA LYS A 115 -9.49 -13.84 66.22
C LYS A 115 -9.29 -14.42 64.81
N ARG A 116 -10.07 -13.93 63.85
CA ARG A 116 -9.86 -14.21 62.41
C ARG A 116 -8.69 -13.37 61.89
N ALA A 117 -7.71 -13.99 61.24
CA ALA A 117 -6.55 -13.30 60.66
C ALA A 117 -6.95 -12.36 59.49
N PHE A 118 -7.99 -12.72 58.72
CA PHE A 118 -8.58 -11.91 57.65
C PHE A 118 -10.09 -12.18 57.54
N LYS A 119 -10.85 -11.25 56.94
CA LYS A 119 -12.29 -11.37 56.67
C LYS A 119 -12.54 -12.15 55.37
N ASN A 120 -11.84 -11.78 54.31
CA ASN A 120 -11.83 -12.46 53.01
C ASN A 120 -10.46 -12.24 52.33
N ALA A 121 -10.10 -13.12 51.41
CA ALA A 121 -9.00 -12.87 50.48
C ALA A 121 -9.32 -13.46 49.11
N MET A 122 -8.78 -12.88 48.05
CA MET A 122 -8.95 -13.36 46.68
C MET A 122 -7.64 -13.20 45.92
N VAL A 123 -7.28 -14.20 45.12
CA VAL A 123 -6.22 -14.08 44.12
C VAL A 123 -6.81 -14.45 42.76
N SER A 124 -6.44 -13.70 41.73
CA SER A 124 -6.78 -14.04 40.35
C SER A 124 -5.61 -13.83 39.42
N LEU A 125 -5.51 -14.72 38.44
CA LEU A 125 -4.59 -14.63 37.31
C LEU A 125 -5.42 -14.73 36.03
N GLN A 126 -5.22 -13.78 35.12
CA GLN A 126 -5.84 -13.73 33.81
C GLN A 126 -4.77 -13.64 32.74
N VAL A 127 -4.98 -14.37 31.65
CA VAL A 127 -4.15 -14.33 30.44
C VAL A 127 -5.07 -14.10 29.26
N ASP A 128 -4.72 -13.12 28.43
CA ASP A 128 -5.48 -12.71 27.25
C ASP A 128 -4.60 -12.74 26.00
N TYR A 129 -5.17 -13.17 24.89
CA TYR A 129 -4.61 -12.94 23.56
C TYR A 129 -5.68 -12.30 22.66
N LEU A 130 -5.33 -11.20 22.01
CA LEU A 130 -6.18 -10.49 21.08
C LEU A 130 -5.45 -10.30 19.76
N GLN A 131 -6.18 -10.48 18.66
CA GLN A 131 -5.72 -10.13 17.33
C GLN A 131 -6.78 -9.31 16.60
N GLY A 132 -6.36 -8.22 15.98
CA GLY A 132 -7.12 -7.41 15.05
C GLY A 132 -6.46 -7.40 13.67
N ASN A 133 -7.27 -7.55 12.64
CA ASN A 133 -6.88 -7.40 11.24
C ASN A 133 -7.71 -6.31 10.59
N GLY A 134 -7.07 -5.41 9.87
CA GLY A 134 -7.73 -4.41 9.02
C GLY A 134 -7.32 -4.59 7.56
N LEU A 135 -8.23 -4.35 6.63
CA LEU A 135 -7.97 -4.30 5.20
C LEU A 135 -8.80 -3.18 4.58
N THR A 136 -8.16 -2.29 3.84
CA THR A 136 -8.78 -1.27 2.99
C THR A 136 -8.30 -1.49 1.57
N GLN A 137 -9.22 -1.61 0.60
CA GLN A 137 -8.85 -1.87 -0.80
C GLN A 137 -9.92 -1.39 -1.78
N ASN A 138 -9.58 -1.37 -3.07
CA ASN A 138 -10.58 -1.37 -4.12
C ASN A 138 -11.20 -2.79 -4.23
N PRO A 139 -12.52 -2.96 -4.06
CA PRO A 139 -13.17 -4.28 -4.06
C PRO A 139 -13.08 -5.03 -5.39
N ASP A 140 -12.94 -4.30 -6.50
CA ASP A 140 -12.90 -4.87 -7.85
C ASP A 140 -11.49 -5.35 -8.20
N HIS A 141 -10.45 -4.61 -7.78
CA HIS A 141 -9.05 -4.93 -8.12
C HIS A 141 -8.31 -5.74 -7.05
N ARG A 142 -8.58 -5.49 -5.77
CA ARG A 142 -7.92 -6.17 -4.63
C ARG A 142 -6.39 -6.11 -4.72
N GLU A 143 -5.73 -7.25 -4.84
CA GLU A 143 -4.26 -7.39 -4.94
C GLU A 143 -3.74 -7.32 -6.38
N ASN A 144 -4.61 -7.18 -7.38
CA ASN A 144 -4.21 -6.94 -8.78
C ASN A 144 -3.78 -5.48 -8.94
N PHE A 145 -2.63 -5.13 -8.38
CA PHE A 145 -2.20 -3.74 -8.20
C PHE A 145 -2.08 -2.96 -9.51
N PHE A 146 -1.66 -3.59 -10.60
CA PHE A 146 -1.59 -2.94 -11.91
C PHE A 146 -2.98 -2.65 -12.50
N ASN A 147 -4.06 -3.31 -12.07
CA ASN A 147 -5.41 -3.00 -12.57
C ASN A 147 -5.91 -1.62 -12.10
N TYR A 148 -5.42 -1.10 -10.97
CA TYR A 148 -5.90 0.16 -10.40
C TYR A 148 -5.67 1.36 -11.34
N GLY A 149 -4.56 1.35 -12.07
CA GLY A 149 -4.16 2.44 -12.96
C GLY A 149 -4.22 2.09 -14.45
N TYR A 150 -4.87 0.98 -14.83
CA TYR A 150 -4.94 0.51 -16.22
C TYR A 150 -6.27 0.86 -16.87
N TYR A 151 -6.24 1.67 -17.93
CA TYR A 151 -7.42 2.18 -18.63
C TYR A 151 -7.49 1.72 -20.08
N GLY A 152 -6.47 1.02 -20.56
CA GLY A 152 -6.42 0.47 -21.91
C GLY A 152 -5.00 0.27 -22.40
N LYS A 153 -4.92 -0.34 -23.57
CA LYS A 153 -3.67 -0.58 -24.27
C LYS A 153 -3.34 0.65 -25.12
N PHE A 154 -2.13 1.18 -24.97
CA PHE A 154 -1.60 2.25 -25.82
C PHE A 154 -0.45 1.70 -26.66
N ASP A 155 -0.74 1.35 -27.91
CA ASP A 155 0.26 0.89 -28.86
C ASP A 155 0.97 2.09 -29.49
N ILE A 156 2.20 2.35 -29.04
CA ILE A 156 3.02 3.48 -29.48
C ILE A 156 3.74 3.12 -30.78
N ASN A 157 3.46 3.88 -31.83
CA ASN A 157 4.12 3.76 -33.11
C ASN A 157 5.32 4.69 -33.16
N ARG A 158 6.49 4.14 -33.47
CA ARG A 158 7.76 4.86 -33.47
C ARG A 158 8.42 4.77 -34.84
N ILE A 159 9.04 5.87 -35.28
CA ILE A 159 9.84 5.92 -36.50
C ILE A 159 11.26 6.40 -36.20
N PRO A 160 12.26 5.92 -36.96
CA PRO A 160 13.61 6.44 -36.85
C PRO A 160 13.67 7.89 -37.33
N THR A 161 14.50 8.69 -36.66
CA THR A 161 14.86 10.04 -37.09
C THR A 161 16.30 10.07 -37.55
N TYR A 162 16.61 10.96 -38.48
CA TYR A 162 17.93 11.09 -39.06
C TYR A 162 18.36 12.55 -39.19
N ALA A 163 19.66 12.80 -39.10
CA ALA A 163 20.27 14.09 -39.40
C ALA A 163 21.44 13.88 -40.37
N TYR A 164 21.60 14.77 -41.34
CA TYR A 164 22.71 14.68 -42.28
C TYR A 164 24.03 14.99 -41.57
N GLY A 165 25.03 14.14 -41.76
CA GLY A 165 26.33 14.27 -41.11
C GLY A 165 27.39 13.36 -41.74
N PHE A 166 28.55 13.30 -41.09
CA PHE A 166 29.66 12.41 -41.45
C PHE A 166 29.94 11.48 -40.29
N ASP A 167 29.93 10.17 -40.56
CA ASP A 167 30.33 9.15 -39.59
C ASP A 167 31.82 8.78 -39.79
N PRO A 168 32.69 9.02 -38.79
CA PRO A 168 34.12 8.77 -38.92
C PRO A 168 34.49 7.27 -38.88
N LYS A 169 33.64 6.41 -38.32
CA LYS A 169 33.88 4.96 -38.22
C LYS A 169 33.52 4.25 -39.52
N ALA A 170 32.42 4.63 -40.14
CA ALA A 170 32.01 4.18 -41.46
C ALA A 170 32.77 4.90 -42.60
N ASN A 171 33.40 6.05 -42.31
CA ASN A 171 34.06 6.94 -43.26
C ASN A 171 33.12 7.35 -44.41
N LYS A 172 31.90 7.76 -44.06
CA LYS A 172 30.82 8.09 -45.01
C LYS A 172 30.01 9.28 -44.53
N SER A 173 29.57 10.10 -45.47
CA SER A 173 28.53 11.09 -45.24
C SER A 173 27.14 10.48 -45.50
N GLY A 174 26.11 11.01 -44.86
CA GLY A 174 24.74 10.58 -45.07
C GLY A 174 23.82 11.00 -43.94
N TYR A 175 22.60 10.51 -43.99
CA TYR A 175 21.61 10.60 -42.93
C TYR A 175 21.96 9.61 -41.82
N LEU A 176 22.47 10.15 -40.72
CA LEU A 176 22.86 9.41 -39.52
C LEU A 176 21.63 9.26 -38.61
N PHE A 177 21.35 8.05 -38.15
CA PHE A 177 20.26 7.80 -37.21
C PHE A 177 20.50 8.57 -35.91
N THR A 178 19.51 9.36 -35.49
CA THR A 178 19.58 10.22 -34.30
C THR A 178 18.68 9.76 -33.16
N GLY A 179 17.87 8.72 -33.38
CA GLY A 179 16.96 8.18 -32.38
C GLY A 179 15.62 7.76 -32.97
N MET A 180 14.70 7.39 -32.08
CA MET A 180 13.32 7.03 -32.42
C MET A 180 12.39 8.13 -31.93
N ARG A 181 11.48 8.59 -32.79
CA ARG A 181 10.41 9.51 -32.42
C ARG A 181 9.06 8.80 -32.48
N ASP A 182 8.25 9.04 -31.47
CA ASP A 182 6.85 8.60 -31.46
C ASP A 182 6.07 9.44 -32.48
N PHE A 183 5.21 8.80 -33.27
CA PHE A 183 4.44 9.51 -34.31
C PHE A 183 2.95 9.16 -34.30
N GLY A 184 2.52 8.25 -33.44
CA GLY A 184 1.12 7.90 -33.28
C GLY A 184 0.93 6.92 -32.14
N VAL A 185 -0.26 6.92 -31.55
CA VAL A 185 -0.68 5.95 -30.54
C VAL A 185 -2.02 5.37 -30.95
N THR A 186 -2.10 4.05 -30.99
CA THR A 186 -3.38 3.34 -31.17
C THR A 186 -3.89 2.91 -29.80
N TYR A 187 -5.16 3.19 -29.52
CA TYR A 187 -5.78 2.88 -28.23
C TYR A 187 -6.79 1.74 -28.33
N THR A 188 -6.68 0.78 -27.42
CA THR A 188 -7.66 -0.30 -27.25
C THR A 188 -8.25 -0.22 -25.83
N PRO A 189 -9.59 -0.07 -25.68
CA PRO A 189 -10.25 0.02 -24.37
C PRO A 189 -10.27 -1.33 -23.63
N ILE A 190 -10.52 -1.26 -22.32
CA ILE A 190 -10.61 -2.42 -21.42
C ILE A 190 -11.95 -2.42 -20.67
N ASP A 191 -12.34 -3.57 -20.13
CA ASP A 191 -13.69 -3.78 -19.62
C ASP A 191 -13.88 -3.48 -18.12
N PHE A 192 -12.85 -3.64 -17.28
CA PHE A 192 -13.00 -3.58 -15.81
C PHE A 192 -12.80 -2.18 -15.19
N ASN A 193 -12.25 -1.20 -15.91
CA ASN A 193 -12.31 0.23 -15.59
C ASN A 193 -13.06 0.99 -16.70
N SER A 194 -14.23 0.46 -17.08
CA SER A 194 -14.99 0.85 -18.27
C SER A 194 -15.26 2.35 -18.37
N THR A 195 -15.57 3.03 -17.27
CA THR A 195 -15.83 4.48 -17.29
C THR A 195 -14.61 5.30 -17.73
N SER A 196 -13.43 4.96 -17.22
CA SER A 196 -12.16 5.59 -17.61
C SER A 196 -11.76 5.21 -19.04
N ALA A 197 -11.96 3.95 -19.42
CA ALA A 197 -11.73 3.49 -20.78
C ALA A 197 -12.65 4.18 -21.81
N ALA A 198 -13.90 4.43 -21.44
CA ALA A 198 -14.86 5.17 -22.25
C ALA A 198 -14.44 6.65 -22.43
N MET A 199 -13.80 7.27 -21.43
CA MET A 199 -13.24 8.63 -21.58
C MET A 199 -12.14 8.65 -22.65
N ASN A 200 -11.22 7.69 -22.60
CA ASN A 200 -10.17 7.58 -23.60
C ASN A 200 -10.75 7.30 -24.98
N THR A 201 -11.70 6.37 -25.09
CA THR A 201 -12.39 6.11 -26.36
C THR A 201 -13.00 7.39 -26.94
N GLN A 202 -13.67 8.19 -26.10
CA GLN A 202 -14.21 9.48 -26.50
C GLN A 202 -13.11 10.48 -26.92
N TYR A 203 -11.99 10.52 -26.19
CA TYR A 203 -10.83 11.36 -26.51
C TYR A 203 -10.26 11.02 -27.90
N PHE A 204 -9.96 9.74 -28.15
CA PHE A 204 -9.42 9.29 -29.44
C PHE A 204 -10.41 9.57 -30.58
N ASN A 205 -11.72 9.39 -30.37
CA ASN A 205 -12.74 9.71 -31.37
C ASN A 205 -12.80 11.20 -31.71
N PHE A 206 -12.56 12.11 -30.76
CA PHE A 206 -12.56 13.55 -31.04
C PHE A 206 -11.46 13.99 -31.99
N TYR A 207 -10.31 13.31 -31.95
CA TYR A 207 -9.15 13.66 -32.77
C TYR A 207 -8.93 12.72 -33.97
N ALA A 208 -9.73 11.65 -34.10
CA ALA A 208 -9.58 10.64 -35.15
C ALA A 208 -9.64 11.20 -36.58
N SER A 209 -10.36 12.30 -36.79
CA SER A 209 -10.52 12.94 -38.10
C SER A 209 -9.55 14.09 -38.37
N ASP A 210 -8.69 14.45 -37.43
CA ASP A 210 -7.72 15.54 -37.60
C ASP A 210 -6.37 14.98 -38.10
N PRO A 211 -6.05 15.14 -39.40
CA PRO A 211 -4.81 14.60 -39.96
C PRO A 211 -3.56 15.34 -39.49
N PHE A 212 -3.69 16.49 -38.83
CA PHE A 212 -2.58 17.30 -38.33
C PHE A 212 -2.34 17.10 -36.83
N PHE A 213 -3.19 16.31 -36.16
CA PHE A 213 -3.05 16.03 -34.74
C PHE A 213 -2.24 14.74 -34.51
N THR A 214 -0.96 14.91 -34.19
CA THR A 214 -0.10 13.79 -33.78
C THR A 214 -0.45 13.38 -32.35
N ILE A 215 -0.92 12.15 -32.18
CA ILE A 215 -1.21 11.58 -30.85
C ILE A 215 0.03 10.84 -30.36
N ASP A 216 0.78 11.46 -29.44
CA ASP A 216 1.80 10.81 -28.61
C ASP A 216 1.36 10.82 -27.13
N LEU A 217 2.10 10.11 -26.26
CA LEU A 217 1.75 10.05 -24.84
C LEU A 217 1.66 11.44 -24.17
N PRO A 218 2.63 12.36 -24.34
CA PRO A 218 2.51 13.72 -23.79
C PRO A 218 1.27 14.46 -24.29
N THR A 219 0.92 14.32 -25.56
CA THR A 219 -0.28 14.96 -26.15
C THR A 219 -1.56 14.38 -25.56
N ILE A 220 -1.64 13.06 -25.36
CA ILE A 220 -2.78 12.42 -24.68
C ILE A 220 -3.00 13.07 -23.32
N GLN A 221 -1.94 13.16 -22.52
CA GLN A 221 -2.02 13.74 -21.18
C GLN A 221 -2.39 15.23 -21.20
N ASN A 222 -1.76 16.03 -22.06
CA ASN A 222 -1.96 17.48 -22.13
C ASN A 222 -3.33 17.88 -22.70
N TYR A 223 -3.91 17.06 -23.57
CA TYR A 223 -5.21 17.33 -24.21
C TYR A 223 -6.38 16.61 -23.50
N GLY A 224 -6.15 16.09 -22.28
CA GLY A 224 -7.19 15.59 -21.38
C GLY A 224 -7.59 14.12 -21.56
N GLY A 225 -6.80 13.35 -22.31
CA GLY A 225 -6.84 11.89 -22.25
C GLY A 225 -6.18 11.36 -20.98
N LEU A 226 -6.47 10.10 -20.65
CA LEU A 226 -6.05 9.46 -19.39
C LEU A 226 -5.10 8.30 -19.66
N LEU A 227 -3.80 8.54 -19.50
CA LEU A 227 -2.78 7.49 -19.60
C LEU A 227 -2.82 6.53 -18.40
N ASN A 228 -2.30 5.31 -18.61
CA ASN A 228 -2.10 4.38 -17.52
C ASN A 228 -1.18 5.00 -16.45
N GLY A 229 -1.59 4.84 -15.19
CA GLY A 229 -0.90 5.38 -14.02
C GLY A 229 -1.21 6.82 -13.65
N TYR A 230 -2.22 7.41 -14.27
CA TYR A 230 -2.76 8.72 -13.89
C TYR A 230 -4.18 8.59 -13.36
N ALA A 231 -4.70 9.66 -12.76
CA ALA A 231 -6.10 9.76 -12.36
C ALA A 231 -6.69 11.04 -12.95
N PRO A 232 -7.99 11.06 -13.28
CA PRO A 232 -8.68 12.29 -13.63
C PRO A 232 -8.55 13.36 -12.54
N THR A 233 -8.54 14.63 -12.94
CA THR A 233 -8.54 15.75 -12.00
C THR A 233 -9.84 15.80 -11.20
N THR A 234 -9.75 16.24 -9.94
CA THR A 234 -10.89 16.45 -9.06
C THR A 234 -11.86 17.49 -9.62
N VAL A 235 -13.13 17.37 -9.26
CA VAL A 235 -14.19 18.33 -9.62
C VAL A 235 -14.23 19.40 -8.54
N TYR A 236 -13.81 20.62 -8.90
CA TYR A 236 -13.69 21.78 -7.99
C TYR A 236 -12.86 21.48 -6.72
N ASP A 237 -11.86 20.59 -6.81
CA ASP A 237 -11.03 20.13 -5.69
C ASP A 237 -11.80 19.53 -4.50
N LEU A 238 -13.08 19.21 -4.72
CA LEU A 238 -13.98 18.73 -3.68
C LEU A 238 -14.42 17.29 -3.92
N TRP A 239 -14.78 16.98 -5.17
CA TRP A 239 -15.34 15.68 -5.52
C TRP A 239 -14.40 14.87 -6.40
N THR A 240 -14.36 13.57 -6.14
CA THR A 240 -13.64 12.63 -6.97
C THR A 240 -14.39 12.49 -8.29
N HIS A 241 -13.66 12.58 -9.38
CA HIS A 241 -14.21 12.41 -10.72
C HIS A 241 -14.78 11.00 -10.93
N VAL A 242 -15.81 10.87 -11.76
CA VAL A 242 -16.34 9.57 -12.17
C VAL A 242 -15.24 8.72 -12.84
N GLY A 243 -15.18 7.42 -12.54
CA GLY A 243 -14.21 6.49 -13.12
C GLY A 243 -12.84 6.48 -12.43
N THR A 244 -12.55 7.44 -11.55
CA THR A 244 -11.32 7.43 -10.76
C THR A 244 -11.32 6.23 -9.80
N GLN A 245 -10.32 5.37 -9.93
CA GLN A 245 -10.16 4.22 -9.06
C GLN A 245 -9.69 4.64 -7.65
N TYR A 246 -10.14 3.93 -6.61
CA TYR A 246 -9.60 4.13 -5.27
C TYR A 246 -8.13 3.72 -5.22
N ASN A 247 -7.23 4.70 -5.06
CA ASN A 247 -5.78 4.50 -5.12
C ASN A 247 -5.17 4.06 -3.79
N GLY A 248 -5.67 2.97 -3.21
CA GLY A 248 -5.16 2.47 -1.95
C GLY A 248 -5.42 0.98 -1.78
N TYR A 249 -4.39 0.29 -1.32
CA TYR A 249 -4.51 -0.99 -0.66
C TYR A 249 -3.72 -0.90 0.65
N ALA A 250 -4.36 -1.17 1.77
CA ALA A 250 -3.72 -1.10 3.08
C ALA A 250 -4.22 -2.25 3.95
N ARG A 251 -3.33 -2.82 4.74
CA ARG A 251 -3.65 -3.87 5.70
C ARG A 251 -2.87 -3.68 6.99
N SER A 252 -3.51 -4.02 8.10
CA SER A 252 -2.91 -4.00 9.43
C SER A 252 -3.14 -5.34 10.11
N ASN A 253 -2.17 -5.75 10.93
CA ASN A 253 -2.29 -6.90 11.83
C ASN A 253 -1.73 -6.49 13.19
N ASN A 254 -2.61 -6.37 14.17
CA ASN A 254 -2.29 -5.94 15.53
C ASN A 254 -2.56 -7.10 16.48
N ASN A 255 -1.56 -7.50 17.25
CA ASN A 255 -1.68 -8.56 18.24
C ASN A 255 -1.37 -7.98 19.63
N GLN A 256 -2.05 -8.48 20.66
CA GLN A 256 -1.81 -8.15 22.05
C GLN A 256 -1.81 -9.43 22.89
N PHE A 257 -0.76 -9.62 23.66
CA PHE A 257 -0.67 -10.64 24.70
C PHE A 257 -0.63 -9.93 26.06
N ARG A 258 -1.48 -10.33 26.99
CA ARG A 258 -1.61 -9.67 28.28
C ARG A 258 -1.71 -10.70 29.41
N VAL A 259 -1.03 -10.41 30.51
CA VAL A 259 -1.09 -11.17 31.76
C VAL A 259 -1.41 -10.22 32.89
N VAL A 260 -2.48 -10.49 33.62
CA VAL A 260 -2.90 -9.70 34.78
C VAL A 260 -3.00 -10.61 36.00
N ALA A 261 -2.26 -10.28 37.04
CA ALA A 261 -2.40 -10.92 38.35
C ALA A 261 -2.88 -9.87 39.35
N GLN A 262 -3.82 -10.23 40.22
CA GLN A 262 -4.25 -9.36 41.30
C GLN A 262 -4.60 -10.18 42.55
N GLY A 263 -4.34 -9.60 43.70
CA GLY A 263 -4.66 -10.13 45.01
C GLY A 263 -5.40 -9.08 45.83
N SER A 264 -6.35 -9.50 46.66
CA SER A 264 -6.98 -8.65 47.65
C SER A 264 -7.14 -9.39 48.98
N VAL A 265 -7.05 -8.65 50.08
CA VAL A 265 -7.28 -9.18 51.43
C VAL A 265 -7.91 -8.11 52.31
N ALA A 266 -9.03 -8.45 52.95
CA ALA A 266 -9.66 -7.61 53.94
C ALA A 266 -9.21 -8.00 55.35
N ILE A 267 -8.57 -7.09 56.07
CA ILE A 267 -8.09 -7.29 57.45
C ILE A 267 -8.64 -6.17 58.32
N LYS A 268 -9.53 -6.49 59.27
CA LYS A 268 -10.25 -5.51 60.09
C LYS A 268 -10.93 -4.44 59.21
N ASP A 269 -10.49 -3.20 59.29
CA ASP A 269 -11.06 -2.05 58.58
C ASP A 269 -10.27 -1.69 57.32
N HIS A 270 -9.27 -2.50 56.95
CA HIS A 270 -8.43 -2.35 55.76
C HIS A 270 -8.82 -3.36 54.69
N ASP A 271 -8.82 -2.91 53.43
CA ASP A 271 -9.00 -3.72 52.22
C ASP A 271 -7.81 -3.44 51.30
N ILE A 272 -6.83 -4.34 51.37
CA ILE A 272 -5.55 -4.21 50.68
C ILE A 272 -5.63 -4.92 49.34
N GLN A 273 -5.26 -4.24 48.27
CA GLN A 273 -5.21 -4.75 46.91
C GLN A 273 -3.80 -4.64 46.34
N LEU A 274 -3.38 -5.67 45.62
CA LEU A 274 -2.11 -5.77 44.93
C LEU A 274 -2.39 -6.18 43.49
N GLY A 275 -1.68 -5.61 42.53
CA GLY A 275 -1.80 -6.05 41.14
C GLY A 275 -0.51 -5.94 40.35
N PHE A 276 -0.43 -6.76 39.32
CA PHE A 276 0.65 -6.84 38.35
C PHE A 276 0.05 -7.01 36.95
N GLU A 277 0.61 -6.30 35.99
CA GLU A 277 0.20 -6.37 34.60
C GLU A 277 1.44 -6.39 33.71
N PHE A 278 1.44 -7.32 32.74
CA PHE A 278 2.36 -7.34 31.62
C PHE A 278 1.56 -7.35 30.33
N GLU A 279 1.93 -6.50 29.39
CA GLU A 279 1.36 -6.47 28.05
C GLU A 279 2.47 -6.37 27.00
N GLN A 280 2.37 -7.17 25.95
CA GLN A 280 3.17 -7.05 24.75
C GLN A 280 2.27 -6.90 23.54
N ARG A 281 2.54 -5.87 22.73
CA ARG A 281 1.86 -5.66 21.46
C ARG A 281 2.77 -6.01 20.29
N THR A 282 2.17 -6.31 19.15
CA THR A 282 2.87 -6.45 17.88
C THR A 282 1.98 -5.86 16.80
N ASP A 283 2.39 -4.70 16.31
CA ASP A 283 1.69 -3.95 15.29
C ASP A 283 2.44 -4.11 13.97
N ASN A 284 1.70 -4.45 12.91
CA ASN A 284 2.21 -4.60 11.55
C ASN A 284 1.31 -3.80 10.61
N GLU A 285 1.90 -3.17 9.61
CA GLU A 285 1.17 -2.41 8.61
C GLU A 285 1.84 -2.53 7.25
N TYR A 286 1.03 -2.63 6.22
CA TYR A 286 1.46 -2.58 4.83
C TYR A 286 0.45 -1.72 4.06
N SER A 287 0.93 -0.78 3.27
CA SER A 287 0.09 -0.04 2.33
C SER A 287 0.82 0.25 1.02
N ILE A 288 0.05 0.40 -0.04
CA ILE A 288 0.52 0.74 -1.38
C ILE A 288 -0.48 1.68 -2.06
N ALA A 289 0.04 2.60 -2.88
CA ALA A 289 -0.71 3.46 -3.80
C ALA A 289 -0.52 2.97 -5.26
N PRO A 290 -1.33 2.01 -5.75
CA PRO A 290 -0.97 1.20 -6.91
C PRO A 290 -1.00 1.92 -8.26
N ILE A 291 -1.79 3.00 -8.40
CA ILE A 291 -1.91 3.72 -9.69
C ILE A 291 -0.52 4.16 -10.18
N ALA A 292 0.36 4.62 -9.29
CA ALA A 292 1.67 5.12 -9.68
C ALA A 292 2.63 4.03 -10.24
N LEU A 293 2.34 2.74 -10.06
CA LEU A 293 3.18 1.64 -10.55
C LEU A 293 3.38 1.70 -12.06
N TRP A 294 2.37 2.09 -12.84
CA TRP A 294 2.49 2.25 -14.29
C TRP A 294 3.46 3.35 -14.69
N ARG A 295 3.48 4.47 -13.95
CA ARG A 295 4.44 5.55 -14.23
C ARG A 295 5.85 5.11 -13.91
N LEU A 296 6.02 4.40 -12.80
CA LEU A 296 7.30 3.85 -12.36
C LEU A 296 7.82 2.83 -13.37
N ALA A 297 6.96 1.90 -13.79
CA ALA A 297 7.25 0.91 -14.82
C ALA A 297 7.68 1.58 -16.14
N ARG A 298 6.95 2.61 -16.60
CA ARG A 298 7.29 3.37 -17.82
C ARG A 298 8.64 4.08 -17.70
N GLN A 299 8.96 4.63 -16.52
CA GLN A 299 10.22 5.33 -16.28
C GLN A 299 11.42 4.37 -16.24
N TYR A 300 11.23 3.18 -15.67
CA TYR A 300 12.30 2.21 -15.46
C TYR A 300 12.53 1.30 -16.66
N ALA A 301 11.48 0.96 -17.41
CA ALA A 301 11.63 0.25 -18.66
C ALA A 301 12.44 1.10 -19.65
N ASN A 302 13.45 0.48 -20.27
CA ASN A 302 14.31 1.07 -21.30
C ASN A 302 15.24 2.22 -20.84
N SER A 303 15.42 2.45 -19.54
CA SER A 303 16.27 3.54 -19.03
C SER A 303 17.73 3.44 -19.50
N HIS A 304 18.24 2.23 -19.74
CA HIS A 304 19.59 1.96 -20.26
C HIS A 304 19.72 2.17 -21.77
N LEU A 305 18.63 2.46 -22.49
CA LEU A 305 18.62 2.62 -23.95
C LEU A 305 18.76 4.08 -24.41
N GLY A 306 19.23 4.98 -23.53
CA GLY A 306 19.27 6.41 -23.79
C GLY A 306 20.34 6.86 -24.79
N GLU A 307 21.38 6.05 -25.01
CA GLU A 307 22.51 6.38 -25.89
C GLU A 307 22.54 5.51 -27.16
N ILE A 308 23.24 6.01 -28.18
CA ILE A 308 23.36 5.36 -29.50
C ILE A 308 24.78 4.83 -29.68
N ASP A 309 24.92 3.62 -30.20
CA ASP A 309 26.22 2.99 -30.46
C ASP A 309 26.86 3.53 -31.75
N THR A 310 27.49 4.70 -31.63
CA THR A 310 28.26 5.33 -32.72
C THR A 310 29.58 4.61 -33.04
N SER A 311 29.98 3.61 -32.25
CA SER A 311 31.19 2.84 -32.51
C SER A 311 30.97 1.73 -33.54
N ASN A 312 29.73 1.29 -33.73
CA ASN A 312 29.35 0.22 -34.66
C ASN A 312 28.29 0.72 -35.67
N PRO A 313 28.64 1.62 -36.60
CA PRO A 313 27.72 2.11 -37.61
C PRO A 313 27.28 1.02 -38.60
N MET A 314 26.01 1.05 -38.99
CA MET A 314 25.43 0.14 -39.99
C MET A 314 25.04 0.94 -41.23
N ALA A 315 25.97 1.08 -42.18
CA ALA A 315 25.71 1.72 -43.46
C ALA A 315 24.73 0.89 -44.31
N VAL A 316 23.71 1.55 -44.88
CA VAL A 316 22.66 0.90 -45.67
C VAL A 316 23.07 0.82 -47.15
N TYR A 317 22.86 -0.34 -47.76
CA TYR A 317 23.14 -0.59 -49.18
C TYR A 317 21.91 -1.21 -49.86
N ASN A 318 21.71 -0.93 -51.14
CA ASN A 318 20.70 -1.62 -51.93
C ASN A 318 21.19 -3.02 -52.38
N ASN A 319 20.32 -3.77 -53.06
CA ASN A 319 20.63 -5.12 -53.57
C ASN A 319 21.78 -5.17 -54.60
N LEU A 320 22.21 -4.01 -55.12
CA LEU A 320 23.34 -3.87 -56.05
C LEU A 320 24.63 -3.43 -55.34
N GLY A 321 24.63 -3.34 -54.00
CA GLY A 321 25.79 -2.92 -53.21
C GLY A 321 26.05 -1.40 -53.24
N VAL A 322 25.10 -0.59 -53.71
CA VAL A 322 25.24 0.88 -53.73
C VAL A 322 24.79 1.43 -52.39
N TYR A 323 25.65 2.25 -51.77
CA TYR A 323 25.35 2.93 -50.51
C TYR A 323 24.14 3.89 -50.68
N GLN A 324 23.24 3.88 -49.70
CA GLN A 324 21.96 4.60 -49.76
C GLN A 324 21.95 5.88 -48.91
N ASP A 325 23.11 6.49 -48.69
CA ASP A 325 23.26 7.72 -47.89
C ASP A 325 22.60 7.65 -46.51
N THR A 326 22.52 6.46 -45.92
CA THR A 326 21.85 6.20 -44.64
C THR A 326 22.74 5.33 -43.76
N ILE A 327 22.90 5.74 -42.50
CA ILE A 327 23.66 4.99 -41.49
C ILE A 327 22.77 4.80 -40.27
N ASN A 328 22.51 3.53 -39.94
CA ASN A 328 21.77 3.14 -38.75
C ASN A 328 22.73 2.83 -37.60
N TYR A 329 22.21 2.93 -36.37
CA TYR A 329 22.92 2.53 -35.17
C TYR A 329 21.97 1.76 -34.26
N ASN A 330 22.52 0.88 -33.43
CA ASN A 330 21.78 0.28 -32.33
C ASN A 330 21.80 1.21 -31.11
N ALA A 331 20.91 0.97 -30.14
CA ALA A 331 21.09 1.58 -28.83
C ALA A 331 22.39 1.05 -28.20
N LEU A 332 23.08 1.90 -27.46
CA LEU A 332 24.33 1.57 -26.80
C LEU A 332 24.03 0.77 -25.53
N TYR A 333 24.59 -0.43 -25.44
CA TYR A 333 24.62 -1.19 -24.20
C TYR A 333 26.01 -1.05 -23.55
N ILE A 334 26.01 -0.60 -22.30
CA ILE A 334 27.20 -0.56 -21.45
C ILE A 334 26.91 -1.47 -20.27
N ALA A 335 27.79 -2.43 -19.97
CA ALA A 335 27.64 -3.27 -18.78
C ALA A 335 27.88 -2.46 -17.50
N ASP A 336 27.06 -2.67 -16.47
CA ASP A 336 27.27 -2.04 -15.16
C ASP A 336 28.46 -2.71 -14.44
N PRO A 337 29.54 -1.97 -14.11
CA PRO A 337 30.70 -2.54 -13.44
C PRO A 337 30.41 -3.02 -12.01
N ASN A 338 29.35 -2.50 -11.38
CA ASN A 338 28.97 -2.81 -10.00
C ASN A 338 27.84 -3.86 -9.90
N ARG A 339 27.20 -4.20 -11.02
CA ARG A 339 26.03 -5.09 -11.08
C ARG A 339 26.16 -6.07 -12.24
N PRO A 340 26.86 -7.21 -12.05
CA PRO A 340 27.03 -8.20 -13.11
C PRO A 340 25.70 -8.67 -13.69
N GLY A 341 25.57 -8.64 -15.02
CA GLY A 341 24.35 -9.03 -15.73
C GLY A 341 23.36 -7.89 -16.00
N PHE A 342 23.64 -6.67 -15.54
CA PHE A 342 22.85 -5.48 -15.80
C PHE A 342 23.57 -4.52 -16.75
N GLY A 343 22.79 -3.76 -17.51
CA GLY A 343 23.25 -2.56 -18.20
C GLY A 343 23.41 -1.38 -17.23
N LEU A 344 24.33 -0.47 -17.54
CA LEU A 344 24.50 0.78 -16.80
C LEU A 344 23.20 1.58 -16.87
N GLY A 345 22.64 1.92 -15.71
CA GLY A 345 21.36 2.62 -15.61
C GLY A 345 20.13 1.72 -15.83
N GLN A 346 20.29 0.40 -15.95
CA GLN A 346 19.18 -0.54 -16.03
C GLN A 346 18.59 -0.82 -14.64
N TYR A 347 17.28 -0.65 -14.52
CA TYR A 347 16.53 -0.95 -13.30
C TYR A 347 16.21 -2.44 -13.18
N TYR A 348 16.00 -2.91 -11.95
CA TYR A 348 15.60 -4.29 -11.66
C TYR A 348 14.24 -4.63 -12.29
N PHE A 349 13.31 -3.66 -12.32
CA PHE A 349 12.07 -3.77 -13.07
C PHE A 349 12.28 -4.12 -14.56
N ASP A 350 13.15 -3.39 -15.27
CA ASP A 350 13.41 -3.65 -16.70
C ASP A 350 14.06 -5.03 -16.92
N TYR A 351 14.99 -5.42 -16.05
CA TYR A 351 15.61 -6.74 -16.07
C TYR A 351 14.57 -7.87 -15.97
N ASN A 352 13.70 -7.81 -14.95
CA ASN A 352 12.66 -8.82 -14.73
C ASN A 352 11.63 -8.82 -15.87
N LEU A 353 11.27 -7.63 -16.36
CA LEU A 353 10.34 -7.49 -17.47
C LEU A 353 10.88 -8.12 -18.75
N ARG A 354 12.15 -7.87 -19.11
CA ARG A 354 12.82 -8.51 -20.26
C ARG A 354 12.83 -10.02 -20.12
N GLN A 355 13.23 -10.53 -18.96
CA GLN A 355 13.25 -11.96 -18.70
C GLN A 355 11.86 -12.58 -18.87
N LYS A 356 10.82 -11.94 -18.33
CA LYS A 356 9.43 -12.41 -18.44
C LYS A 356 8.94 -12.41 -19.89
N LEU A 357 9.34 -11.42 -20.70
CA LEU A 357 9.04 -11.31 -22.13
C LEU A 357 9.84 -12.29 -23.01
N GLY A 358 10.81 -13.01 -22.43
CA GLY A 358 11.72 -13.87 -23.19
C GLY A 358 12.76 -13.09 -24.01
N LEU A 359 12.97 -11.81 -23.71
CA LEU A 359 13.99 -10.96 -24.30
C LEU A 359 15.33 -11.16 -23.59
N SER A 360 16.42 -10.79 -24.26
CA SER A 360 17.73 -10.76 -23.60
C SER A 360 17.73 -9.71 -22.50
N VAL A 361 18.19 -10.06 -21.30
CA VAL A 361 18.26 -9.14 -20.16
C VAL A 361 19.24 -7.99 -20.38
N ASN A 362 20.27 -8.19 -21.21
CA ASN A 362 21.20 -7.17 -21.70
C ASN A 362 20.82 -6.64 -23.10
N GLY A 363 19.59 -6.90 -23.55
CA GLY A 363 19.12 -6.52 -24.87
C GLY A 363 18.86 -5.02 -25.00
N THR A 364 18.81 -4.57 -26.25
CA THR A 364 18.55 -3.18 -26.64
C THR A 364 17.16 -2.97 -27.25
N ASP A 365 16.32 -4.00 -27.20
CA ASP A 365 14.93 -3.94 -27.67
C ASP A 365 14.13 -2.96 -26.82
N TYR A 366 13.36 -2.10 -27.48
CA TYR A 366 12.45 -1.17 -26.81
C TYR A 366 11.17 -1.89 -26.38
N ILE A 367 10.78 -1.72 -25.12
CA ILE A 367 9.56 -2.27 -24.54
C ILE A 367 8.54 -1.16 -24.35
N ASN A 368 7.40 -1.26 -25.03
CA ASN A 368 6.25 -0.41 -24.76
C ASN A 368 5.45 -0.96 -23.58
N VAL A 369 5.69 -0.40 -22.38
CA VAL A 369 5.01 -0.82 -21.15
C VAL A 369 3.50 -0.61 -21.25
N ASP A 370 3.03 0.51 -21.80
CA ASP A 370 1.59 0.84 -21.87
C ASP A 370 0.78 -0.05 -22.82
N ALA A 371 1.47 -0.89 -23.61
CA ALA A 371 0.85 -1.92 -24.45
C ALA A 371 0.73 -3.30 -23.75
N LEU A 372 1.27 -3.47 -22.56
CA LEU A 372 1.26 -4.75 -21.86
C LEU A 372 -0.08 -5.00 -21.16
N ASP A 373 -0.42 -6.28 -21.01
CA ASP A 373 -1.51 -6.74 -20.14
C ASP A 373 -1.10 -6.51 -18.67
N PRO A 374 -1.93 -5.88 -17.82
CA PRO A 374 -1.63 -5.66 -16.41
C PRO A 374 -1.31 -6.96 -15.66
N ASN A 375 -1.91 -8.09 -16.04
CA ASN A 375 -1.66 -9.40 -15.40
C ASN A 375 -0.26 -9.95 -15.69
N PHE A 376 0.42 -9.40 -16.70
CA PHE A 376 1.80 -9.73 -16.99
C PHE A 376 2.78 -9.09 -15.99
N LEU A 377 2.35 -8.01 -15.33
CA LEU A 377 3.15 -7.22 -14.42
C LEU A 377 2.83 -7.57 -12.97
N SER A 378 3.85 -7.55 -12.11
CA SER A 378 3.71 -7.86 -10.69
C SER A 378 4.63 -6.97 -9.85
N LEU A 379 4.29 -6.82 -8.56
CA LEU A 379 4.98 -5.90 -7.67
C LEU A 379 6.43 -6.34 -7.38
N ASP A 380 6.68 -7.65 -7.37
CA ASP A 380 7.99 -8.27 -7.17
C ASP A 380 8.94 -8.12 -8.37
N MET A 381 8.48 -7.54 -9.48
CA MET A 381 9.37 -7.12 -10.56
C MET A 381 10.24 -5.93 -10.16
N PHE A 382 9.78 -5.09 -9.23
CA PHE A 382 10.55 -3.95 -8.73
C PHE A 382 11.47 -4.37 -7.59
N SER A 383 12.60 -3.68 -7.45
CA SER A 383 13.39 -3.80 -6.22
C SER A 383 12.71 -3.01 -5.09
N THR A 384 13.07 -3.30 -3.84
CA THR A 384 12.54 -2.54 -2.71
C THR A 384 12.90 -1.04 -2.80
N ASP A 385 14.13 -0.71 -3.20
CA ASP A 385 14.55 0.69 -3.35
C ASP A 385 13.79 1.41 -4.50
N GLU A 386 13.43 0.69 -5.56
CA GLU A 386 12.57 1.18 -6.64
C GLU A 386 11.16 1.51 -6.12
N LEU A 387 10.57 0.66 -5.27
CA LEU A 387 9.25 0.90 -4.68
C LEU A 387 9.27 2.01 -3.61
N LEU A 388 10.37 2.16 -2.89
CA LEU A 388 10.59 3.29 -1.98
C LEU A 388 10.89 4.59 -2.72
N ASN A 389 11.25 4.52 -4.01
CA ASN A 389 11.30 5.64 -4.95
C ASN A 389 11.93 6.92 -4.35
N GLN A 390 13.13 6.77 -3.77
CA GLN A 390 13.92 7.87 -3.22
C GLN A 390 13.18 8.72 -2.14
N GLY A 391 12.29 8.09 -1.37
CA GLY A 391 11.51 8.76 -0.32
C GLY A 391 10.13 9.23 -0.78
N ALA A 392 9.84 9.20 -2.08
CA ALA A 392 8.49 9.32 -2.63
C ALA A 392 7.81 7.94 -2.70
N ASN A 393 7.78 7.26 -1.55
CA ASN A 393 7.41 5.86 -1.39
C ASN A 393 6.07 5.52 -2.05
N LEU A 394 6.05 4.46 -2.88
CA LEU A 394 4.79 3.84 -3.35
C LEU A 394 4.26 2.82 -2.35
N VAL A 395 5.16 2.23 -1.54
CA VAL A 395 4.85 1.24 -0.50
C VAL A 395 5.29 1.76 0.87
N THR A 396 4.48 1.51 1.89
CA THR A 396 4.83 1.75 3.30
C THR A 396 4.63 0.46 4.07
N TYR A 397 5.63 0.05 4.85
CA TYR A 397 5.55 -1.24 5.55
C TYR A 397 6.38 -1.29 6.85
N TYR A 398 5.90 -2.09 7.80
CA TYR A 398 6.65 -2.62 8.94
C TYR A 398 6.00 -3.92 9.42
N GLY A 399 6.81 -4.91 9.79
CA GLY A 399 6.35 -6.28 10.02
C GLY A 399 5.96 -7.04 8.74
N TYR A 400 6.21 -6.41 7.59
CA TYR A 400 6.06 -6.96 6.26
C TYR A 400 7.29 -6.62 5.41
N ASP A 401 7.45 -7.28 4.27
CA ASP A 401 8.38 -6.85 3.22
C ASP A 401 7.71 -5.82 2.28
N ALA A 402 8.49 -5.28 1.33
CA ALA A 402 8.01 -4.31 0.34
C ALA A 402 6.91 -4.84 -0.59
N TYR A 403 6.76 -6.17 -0.68
CA TYR A 403 5.82 -6.86 -1.55
C TYR A 403 4.54 -7.27 -0.82
N GLY A 404 4.48 -7.07 0.50
CA GLY A 404 3.34 -7.47 1.28
C GLY A 404 3.37 -8.95 1.66
N ASN A 405 4.52 -9.49 2.04
CA ASN A 405 4.60 -10.75 2.80
C ASN A 405 4.96 -10.44 4.26
N LYS A 406 4.47 -11.24 5.23
CA LYS A 406 4.86 -11.06 6.64
C LYS A 406 6.37 -11.30 6.78
N ALA A 407 7.04 -10.33 7.39
CA ALA A 407 8.47 -10.40 7.65
C ALA A 407 8.72 -10.84 9.10
N GLY A 408 9.81 -11.57 9.32
CA GLY A 408 10.29 -11.88 10.66
C GLY A 408 10.95 -10.68 11.33
N SER A 409 11.47 -10.91 12.54
CA SER A 409 12.32 -9.92 13.22
C SER A 409 13.63 -9.73 12.46
N SER A 410 14.04 -8.48 12.33
CA SER A 410 15.25 -8.00 11.68
C SER A 410 15.98 -7.03 12.59
N SER A 411 17.30 -6.99 12.48
CA SER A 411 18.08 -5.96 13.18
C SER A 411 18.01 -4.61 12.45
N PHE A 412 18.22 -3.51 13.18
CA PHE A 412 18.28 -2.17 12.56
C PHE A 412 19.39 -2.06 11.49
N GLU A 413 20.50 -2.78 11.67
CA GLU A 413 21.62 -2.79 10.72
C GLU A 413 21.23 -3.42 9.38
N GLU A 414 20.36 -4.44 9.40
CA GLU A 414 19.89 -5.13 8.20
C GLU A 414 19.15 -4.20 7.24
N PHE A 415 18.49 -3.14 7.73
CA PHE A 415 17.88 -2.12 6.86
C PHE A 415 18.91 -1.48 5.90
N PHE A 416 20.16 -1.35 6.33
CA PHE A 416 21.23 -0.70 5.55
C PHE A 416 22.13 -1.69 4.81
N THR A 417 22.09 -2.97 5.18
CA THR A 417 23.10 -3.96 4.76
C THR A 417 22.51 -5.19 4.07
N ALA A 418 21.27 -5.59 4.39
CA ALA A 418 20.66 -6.79 3.84
C ALA A 418 20.38 -6.63 2.35
N ARG A 419 20.81 -7.62 1.56
CA ARG A 419 20.65 -7.65 0.11
C ARG A 419 20.10 -8.99 -0.37
N ASP A 420 19.38 -8.97 -1.49
CA ASP A 420 18.94 -10.17 -2.19
C ASP A 420 20.06 -10.77 -3.06
N GLN A 421 19.76 -11.88 -3.74
CA GLN A 421 20.69 -12.58 -4.62
C GLN A 421 21.13 -11.75 -5.85
N PHE A 422 20.43 -10.66 -6.16
CA PHE A 422 20.72 -9.73 -7.26
C PHE A 422 21.42 -8.45 -6.77
N GLY A 423 21.77 -8.41 -5.48
CA GLY A 423 22.46 -7.30 -4.84
C GLY A 423 21.57 -6.09 -4.53
N ASN A 424 20.24 -6.19 -4.67
CA ASN A 424 19.32 -5.13 -4.27
C ASN A 424 19.16 -5.12 -2.74
N TYR A 425 19.05 -3.94 -2.13
CA TYR A 425 18.72 -3.85 -0.72
C TYR A 425 17.28 -4.30 -0.45
N THR A 426 17.07 -5.14 0.56
CA THR A 426 15.74 -5.67 0.92
C THR A 426 15.01 -4.82 1.96
N ARG A 427 15.73 -3.89 2.62
CA ARG A 427 15.20 -2.90 3.57
C ARG A 427 14.20 -3.50 4.59
N PRO A 428 14.55 -4.57 5.33
CA PRO A 428 13.60 -5.20 6.25
C PRO A 428 13.28 -4.29 7.43
N ILE A 429 11.99 -4.10 7.72
CA ILE A 429 11.51 -3.31 8.86
C ILE A 429 10.66 -4.22 9.75
N SER A 430 11.13 -4.46 10.97
CA SER A 430 10.43 -5.28 11.96
C SER A 430 9.09 -4.67 12.39
N SER A 431 8.19 -5.51 12.88
CA SER A 431 6.95 -5.09 13.54
C SER A 431 7.23 -4.13 14.69
N TYR A 432 6.30 -3.21 14.96
CA TYR A 432 6.37 -2.37 16.15
C TYR A 432 5.92 -3.18 17.37
N GLN A 433 6.81 -3.36 18.35
CA GLN A 433 6.60 -4.33 19.45
C GLN A 433 6.80 -3.71 20.85
N PRO A 434 5.97 -2.73 21.25
CA PRO A 434 6.10 -2.13 22.56
C PRO A 434 5.71 -3.13 23.66
N ASN A 435 6.32 -2.96 24.83
CA ASN A 435 5.94 -3.68 26.04
C ASN A 435 5.57 -2.71 27.16
N TYR A 436 4.68 -3.18 28.01
CA TYR A 436 4.20 -2.45 29.17
C TYR A 436 4.20 -3.36 30.39
N LEU A 437 4.66 -2.81 31.51
CA LEU A 437 4.68 -3.47 32.80
C LEU A 437 4.16 -2.51 33.86
N ALA A 438 3.25 -2.99 34.70
CA ALA A 438 2.77 -2.24 35.84
C ALA A 438 2.65 -3.09 37.09
N ALA A 439 2.85 -2.45 38.23
CA ALA A 439 2.57 -3.03 39.54
C ALA A 439 1.95 -1.97 40.45
N TYR A 440 1.00 -2.37 41.28
CA TYR A 440 0.39 -1.46 42.25
C TYR A 440 0.09 -2.13 43.58
N ILE A 441 0.02 -1.30 44.62
CA ILE A 441 -0.52 -1.61 45.93
C ILE A 441 -1.48 -0.50 46.35
N MET A 442 -2.63 -0.87 46.90
CA MET A 442 -3.66 0.06 47.36
C MET A 442 -4.26 -0.46 48.66
N ASP A 443 -4.63 0.44 49.57
CA ASP A 443 -5.34 0.13 50.80
C ASP A 443 -6.54 1.07 50.93
N LYS A 444 -7.72 0.48 51.06
CA LYS A 444 -8.96 1.18 51.37
C LYS A 444 -9.33 0.90 52.82
N PHE A 445 -9.34 1.94 53.65
CA PHE A 445 -9.68 1.80 55.06
C PHE A 445 -10.57 2.92 55.59
N SER A 446 -11.30 2.64 56.66
CA SER A 446 -12.12 3.63 57.36
C SER A 446 -11.42 4.08 58.63
N PHE A 447 -11.35 5.40 58.86
CA PHE A 447 -10.87 5.97 60.11
C PHE A 447 -11.87 7.04 60.57
N LYS A 448 -12.56 6.75 61.69
CA LYS A 448 -13.75 7.50 62.12
C LYS A 448 -14.81 7.48 61.00
N ASP A 449 -15.35 8.64 60.64
CA ASP A 449 -16.38 8.80 59.61
C ASP A 449 -15.81 9.07 58.21
N ILE A 450 -14.49 8.86 58.01
CA ILE A 450 -13.80 9.11 56.74
C ILE A 450 -13.26 7.80 56.16
N ILE A 451 -13.52 7.59 54.87
CA ILE A 451 -12.97 6.47 54.09
C ILE A 451 -11.78 6.97 53.29
N PHE A 452 -10.62 6.36 53.52
CA PHE A 452 -9.40 6.60 52.77
C PHE A 452 -9.22 5.53 51.69
N ASN A 453 -8.65 5.94 50.56
CA ASN A 453 -8.17 5.04 49.53
C ASN A 453 -6.79 5.53 49.06
N LEU A 454 -5.73 4.87 49.49
CA LEU A 454 -4.36 5.29 49.28
C LEU A 454 -3.58 4.17 48.60
N GLY A 455 -2.74 4.50 47.62
CA GLY A 455 -1.96 3.50 46.91
C GLY A 455 -0.82 4.09 46.11
N LEU A 456 0.06 3.21 45.65
CA LEU A 456 1.18 3.51 44.77
C LEU A 456 1.11 2.60 43.55
N ARG A 457 1.43 3.15 42.38
CA ARG A 457 1.52 2.44 41.11
C ARG A 457 2.85 2.78 40.44
N LEU A 458 3.52 1.77 39.92
CA LEU A 458 4.70 1.89 39.06
C LEU A 458 4.33 1.39 37.67
N ASP A 459 4.67 2.17 36.65
CA ASP A 459 4.45 1.86 35.25
C ASP A 459 5.78 1.97 34.48
N ARG A 460 6.07 0.99 33.63
CA ARG A 460 7.17 1.01 32.66
C ARG A 460 6.59 0.76 31.27
N PHE A 461 6.89 1.66 30.35
CA PHE A 461 6.62 1.50 28.93
C PHE A 461 7.95 1.48 28.17
N ASP A 462 8.10 0.50 27.29
CA ASP A 462 9.25 0.39 26.39
C ASP A 462 8.72 0.31 24.96
N ALA A 463 9.05 1.29 24.13
CA ALA A 463 8.63 1.31 22.73
C ALA A 463 9.33 0.20 21.91
N ASN A 464 10.39 -0.41 22.43
CA ASN A 464 11.20 -1.42 21.75
C ASN A 464 11.71 -0.94 20.38
N GLN A 465 12.08 0.33 20.29
CA GLN A 465 12.60 0.97 19.09
C GLN A 465 13.93 1.64 19.38
N LYS A 466 14.85 1.56 18.43
CA LYS A 466 16.07 2.36 18.46
C LYS A 466 15.72 3.78 18.06
N VAL A 467 16.03 4.74 18.94
CA VAL A 467 15.97 6.16 18.62
C VAL A 467 17.35 6.62 18.15
N LEU A 468 17.36 7.60 17.23
CA LEU A 468 18.60 8.29 16.89
C LEU A 468 19.12 8.96 18.16
N LYS A 469 20.38 8.66 18.50
CA LYS A 469 21.07 9.41 19.54
C LYS A 469 21.38 10.78 18.95
N ASP A 470 20.77 11.82 19.53
CA ASP A 470 21.15 13.19 19.19
C ASP A 470 22.66 13.35 19.39
N ARG A 471 23.31 13.99 18.42
CA ARG A 471 24.77 14.23 18.44
C ARG A 471 25.13 15.49 19.23
N TYR A 472 24.14 16.23 19.73
CA TYR A 472 24.32 17.46 20.51
C TYR A 472 23.96 17.29 21.98
#